data_AF-A0A7D4B1N9-F1
#
_entry.id   AF-A0A7D4B1N9-F1
#
_cell.length_a   1.000
_cell.length_b   1.000
_cell.length_c   1.000
_cell.angle_alpha   90.00
_cell.angle_beta   90.00
_cell.angle_gamma   90.00
#
_symmetry.space_group_name_H-M   'P 1'
#
loop_
_entity.id
_entity.type
_entity.pdbx_description
1 polymer ?
#
loop_
_entity_poly.entity_id
_entity_poly.type
_entity_poly.pdbx_seq_one_letter_code
_entity_poly.pdbx_strand_id
1 'polypeptide(L)'
;MIKSAFITVGLLVSSRLSYAQGHPQLISDFRQTSAVIDSAFGRCSGDTGPGNCTTIALIKAALAEFGSINAVFTSFRRAEDSTRCTFHDGTRVAVGAGELDTVRKMAGIKALKGQTSTFQQDALTMYTLICKRMWVLHKDFTDRNNAKGGCVKSFTNAVSLLDSGYPTRDAYRLLALHAVWITDYSLLATTPAAVIYCGPHAAFCTMGQQDRFGTTFNIHQVETMKAGKPTARWMMGRAKKNGLIPESPIIGAYQLALPD
;
A
#
# COMPACT_ATOMS: atom_id res chain seq x y z
N MET A 1 63.36 -9.66 12.78
CA MET A 1 62.16 -10.18 13.48
C MET A 1 60.97 -9.34 13.05
N ILE A 2 60.07 -9.90 12.24
CA ILE A 2 58.92 -9.22 11.65
C ILE A 2 57.78 -9.27 12.67
N LYS A 3 57.26 -8.11 13.10
CA LYS A 3 56.05 -8.01 13.92
C LYS A 3 54.83 -8.06 12.97
N SER A 4 54.14 -9.18 12.97
CA SER A 4 52.84 -9.32 12.31
C SER A 4 51.78 -8.49 13.04
N ALA A 5 51.20 -7.52 12.35
CA ALA A 5 50.00 -6.82 12.79
C ALA A 5 48.77 -7.64 12.37
N PHE A 6 48.06 -8.20 13.35
CA PHE A 6 46.72 -8.74 13.12
C PHE A 6 45.74 -7.59 12.96
N ILE A 7 45.27 -7.37 11.73
CA ILE A 7 44.13 -6.50 11.46
C ILE A 7 42.88 -7.35 11.67
N THR A 8 42.24 -7.20 12.82
CA THR A 8 40.91 -7.74 13.08
C THR A 8 39.91 -6.91 12.28
N VAL A 9 39.54 -7.38 11.08
CA VAL A 9 38.40 -6.83 10.33
C VAL A 9 37.13 -7.24 11.09
N GLY A 10 36.66 -6.35 11.95
CA GLY A 10 35.34 -6.47 12.56
C GLY A 10 34.29 -6.37 11.46
N LEU A 11 33.67 -7.51 11.11
CA LEU A 11 32.41 -7.52 10.37
C LEU A 11 31.36 -6.80 11.23
N LEU A 12 31.11 -5.54 10.92
CA LEU A 12 29.87 -4.88 11.31
C LEU A 12 28.75 -5.46 10.45
N VAL A 13 28.19 -6.58 10.88
CA VAL A 13 26.86 -7.00 10.45
C VAL A 13 25.91 -5.99 11.07
N SER A 14 25.63 -4.90 10.36
CA SER A 14 24.52 -4.01 10.68
C SER A 14 23.24 -4.77 10.41
N SER A 15 22.83 -5.60 11.36
CA SER A 15 21.50 -6.17 11.41
C SER A 15 20.53 -4.99 11.51
N ARG A 16 19.98 -4.59 10.37
CA ARG A 16 18.78 -3.76 10.30
C ARG A 16 17.66 -4.60 10.94
N LEU A 17 17.56 -4.54 12.26
CA LEU A 17 16.39 -4.95 13.00
C LEU A 17 15.27 -4.03 12.52
N SER A 18 14.57 -4.47 11.48
CA SER A 18 13.27 -3.94 11.12
C SER A 18 12.45 -3.92 12.40
N TYR A 19 12.08 -2.73 12.84
CA TYR A 19 11.15 -2.51 13.93
C TYR A 19 9.75 -2.95 13.44
N ALA A 20 9.59 -4.22 13.14
CA ALA A 20 8.27 -4.83 12.96
C ALA A 20 7.56 -4.63 14.29
N GLN A 21 6.45 -3.89 14.28
CA GLN A 21 5.66 -3.73 15.49
C GLN A 21 5.32 -5.12 16.03
N GLY A 22 5.53 -5.36 17.33
CA GLY A 22 5.27 -6.68 17.94
C GLY A 22 3.83 -7.16 17.74
N HIS A 23 2.89 -6.22 17.51
CA HIS A 23 1.49 -6.48 17.15
C HIS A 23 0.94 -5.31 16.30
N PRO A 24 1.09 -5.31 14.96
CA PRO A 24 0.46 -4.28 14.14
C PRO A 24 -1.07 -4.39 14.25
N GLN A 25 -1.68 -3.34 14.79
CA GLN A 25 -3.12 -3.25 14.89
C GLN A 25 -3.74 -2.94 13.54
N LEU A 26 -4.96 -3.43 13.32
CA LEU A 26 -5.73 -3.08 12.14
C LEU A 26 -6.01 -1.57 12.12
N ILE A 27 -5.46 -0.86 11.13
CA ILE A 27 -5.62 0.59 10.98
C ILE A 27 -7.03 0.87 10.46
N SER A 28 -8.00 0.99 11.37
CA SER A 28 -9.40 1.27 11.06
C SER A 28 -9.72 2.77 10.96
N ASP A 29 -8.78 3.64 11.33
CA ASP A 29 -9.00 5.08 11.47
C ASP A 29 -9.53 5.80 10.24
N PHE A 30 -9.18 5.31 9.06
CA PHE A 30 -9.61 5.85 7.78
C PHE A 30 -10.05 4.75 6.83
N ARG A 31 -10.85 5.11 5.85
CA ARG A 31 -11.27 4.21 4.77
C ARG A 31 -11.26 4.93 3.44
N GLN A 32 -11.22 4.13 2.39
CA GLN A 32 -11.62 4.58 1.07
C GLN A 32 -13.13 4.83 0.97
N THR A 33 -13.53 5.72 0.08
CA THR A 33 -14.89 5.84 -0.44
C THR A 33 -15.03 5.15 -1.78
N SER A 34 -16.27 4.94 -2.23
CA SER A 34 -16.53 4.64 -3.64
C SER A 34 -15.92 5.75 -4.49
N ALA A 35 -14.96 5.40 -5.36
CA ALA A 35 -14.36 6.37 -6.27
C ALA A 35 -15.27 6.64 -7.47
N VAL A 36 -15.17 7.85 -8.01
CA VAL A 36 -15.81 8.21 -9.27
C VAL A 36 -14.84 7.89 -10.40
N ILE A 37 -15.15 6.86 -11.19
CA ILE A 37 -14.33 6.49 -12.35
C ILE A 37 -14.44 7.58 -13.41
N ASP A 38 -13.34 8.26 -13.72
CA ASP A 38 -13.27 9.12 -14.90
C ASP A 38 -13.10 8.27 -16.16
N SER A 39 -14.02 8.42 -17.13
CA SER A 39 -14.00 7.71 -18.42
C SER A 39 -12.78 8.04 -19.30
N ALA A 40 -12.17 9.22 -19.15
CA ALA A 40 -10.89 9.53 -19.78
C ALA A 40 -9.75 8.74 -19.14
N PHE A 41 -9.90 8.43 -17.85
CA PHE A 41 -8.92 7.71 -17.04
C PHE A 41 -9.01 6.18 -17.16
N GLY A 42 -10.20 5.59 -17.30
CA GLY A 42 -10.33 4.14 -17.52
C GLY A 42 -9.60 3.63 -18.78
N ARG A 43 -9.33 4.52 -19.74
CA ARG A 43 -8.50 4.24 -20.92
C ARG A 43 -6.98 4.24 -20.63
N CYS A 44 -6.57 4.82 -19.51
CA CYS A 44 -5.19 4.93 -19.08
C CYS A 44 -4.72 3.74 -18.24
N SER A 45 -5.53 3.19 -17.33
CA SER A 45 -5.06 2.17 -16.38
C SER A 45 -5.06 0.75 -16.94
N GLY A 46 -5.79 0.47 -18.03
CA GLY A 46 -5.98 -0.89 -18.55
C GLY A 46 -6.74 -1.84 -17.60
N ASP A 47 -7.04 -1.38 -16.39
CA ASP A 47 -7.75 -2.06 -15.32
C ASP A 47 -8.70 -1.04 -14.68
N THR A 48 -10.00 -1.26 -14.83
CA THR A 48 -11.05 -0.37 -14.33
C THR A 48 -11.69 -1.00 -13.10
N GLY A 49 -11.05 -0.86 -11.95
CA GLY A 49 -11.64 -1.16 -10.65
C GLY A 49 -12.04 0.14 -9.95
N PRO A 50 -13.31 0.33 -9.52
CA PRO A 50 -13.67 1.52 -8.76
C PRO A 50 -12.95 1.52 -7.41
N GLY A 51 -12.06 2.49 -7.18
CA GLY A 51 -11.57 2.81 -5.85
C GLY A 51 -10.05 2.82 -5.71
N ASN A 52 -9.58 3.67 -4.80
CA ASN A 52 -8.19 3.76 -4.38
C ASN A 52 -7.72 2.60 -3.47
N CYS A 53 -8.39 1.44 -3.53
CA CYS A 53 -8.21 0.32 -2.60
C CYS A 53 -6.76 -0.15 -2.54
N THR A 54 -6.11 -0.22 -3.70
CA THR A 54 -4.69 -0.52 -3.83
C THR A 54 -3.82 0.46 -3.04
N THR A 55 -4.00 1.76 -3.25
CA THR A 55 -3.20 2.81 -2.60
C THR A 55 -3.44 2.84 -1.09
N ILE A 56 -4.69 2.63 -0.67
CA ILE A 56 -5.05 2.57 0.76
C ILE A 56 -4.49 1.32 1.43
N ALA A 57 -4.61 0.16 0.80
CA ALA A 57 -4.03 -1.08 1.31
C ALA A 57 -2.51 -0.95 1.46
N LEU A 58 -1.84 -0.36 0.46
CA LEU A 58 -0.41 -0.09 0.50
C LEU A 58 -0.02 0.83 1.66
N ILE A 59 -0.70 1.97 1.82
CA ILE A 59 -0.40 2.94 2.89
C ILE A 59 -0.60 2.28 4.27
N LYS A 60 -1.67 1.53 4.46
CA LYS A 60 -1.93 0.83 5.72
C LYS A 60 -0.89 -0.24 6.00
N ALA A 61 -0.55 -1.05 5.00
CA ALA A 61 0.50 -2.05 5.12
C ALA A 61 1.85 -1.40 5.49
N ALA A 62 2.20 -0.27 4.88
CA ALA A 62 3.45 0.43 5.19
C ALA A 62 3.46 1.00 6.61
N LEU A 63 2.38 1.64 7.04
CA LEU A 63 2.26 2.17 8.40
C LEU A 63 2.26 1.07 9.45
N ALA A 64 1.65 -0.08 9.15
CA ALA A 64 1.64 -1.25 10.04
C ALA A 64 3.02 -1.94 10.11
N GLU A 65 3.68 -2.13 8.97
CA GLU A 65 4.99 -2.79 8.87
C GLU A 65 6.10 -1.96 9.53
N PHE A 66 6.16 -0.66 9.22
CA PHE A 66 7.25 0.23 9.66
C PHE A 66 6.90 1.08 10.89
N GLY A 67 5.65 1.02 11.35
CA GLY A 67 5.16 1.66 12.57
C GLY A 67 4.96 3.18 12.51
N SER A 68 5.57 3.89 11.56
CA SER A 68 5.37 5.33 11.36
C SER A 68 5.76 5.78 9.96
N ILE A 69 5.21 6.92 9.51
CA ILE A 69 5.58 7.53 8.24
C ILE A 69 7.08 7.84 8.12
N ASN A 70 7.74 8.16 9.23
CA ASN A 70 9.18 8.45 9.26
C ASN A 70 10.03 7.25 8.87
N ALA A 71 9.57 6.03 9.16
CA ALA A 71 10.29 4.79 8.88
C ALA A 71 10.02 4.25 7.47
N VAL A 72 9.04 4.81 6.75
CA VAL A 72 8.71 4.44 5.35
C VAL A 72 9.70 5.07 4.35
N PHE A 73 10.30 6.19 4.72
CA PHE A 73 11.16 7.00 3.84
C PHE A 73 12.59 7.04 4.37
N THR A 74 13.57 7.24 3.50
CA THR A 74 14.97 7.42 3.93
C THR A 74 15.18 8.75 4.64
N SER A 75 14.36 9.75 4.31
CA SER A 75 14.21 10.98 5.09
C SER A 75 12.79 11.51 4.96
N PHE A 76 12.26 12.04 6.06
CA PHE A 76 10.96 12.69 6.10
C PHE A 76 11.02 13.91 7.02
N ARG A 77 10.49 15.04 6.54
CA ARG A 77 10.38 16.27 7.33
C ARG A 77 9.05 16.96 7.03
N ARG A 78 8.23 17.09 8.07
CA ARG A 78 7.02 17.92 8.06
C ARG A 78 7.37 19.30 8.63
N ALA A 79 7.06 20.34 7.87
CA ALA A 79 7.12 21.74 8.27
C ALA A 79 5.71 22.36 8.17
N GLU A 80 5.54 23.59 8.62
CA GLU A 80 4.25 24.28 8.65
C GLU A 80 3.62 24.44 7.26
N ASP A 81 4.45 24.76 6.25
CA ASP A 81 4.01 25.05 4.89
C ASP A 81 4.27 23.91 3.89
N SER A 82 5.12 22.95 4.26
CA SER A 82 5.67 21.96 3.35
C SER A 82 6.02 20.64 4.04
N THR A 83 5.78 19.53 3.33
CA THR A 83 6.30 18.21 3.70
C THR A 83 7.29 17.75 2.64
N ARG A 84 8.47 17.30 3.08
CA ARG A 84 9.54 16.84 2.20
C ARG A 84 9.90 15.41 2.57
N CYS A 85 10.15 14.57 1.56
CA CYS A 85 10.72 13.25 1.79
C CYS A 85 11.71 12.84 0.69
N THR A 86 12.55 11.88 1.03
CA THR A 86 13.35 11.11 0.08
C THR A 86 12.91 9.65 0.15
N PHE A 87 12.57 9.08 -1.00
CA PHE A 87 12.21 7.67 -1.15
C PHE A 87 13.47 6.79 -1.13
N HIS A 88 13.31 5.47 -1.00
CA HIS A 88 14.44 4.54 -1.00
C HIS A 88 15.13 4.41 -2.36
N ASP A 89 14.47 4.79 -3.46
CA ASP A 89 15.07 4.91 -4.79
C ASP A 89 15.83 6.24 -5.02
N GLY A 90 15.97 7.06 -3.97
CA GLY A 90 16.63 8.37 -4.04
C GLY A 90 15.76 9.50 -4.58
N THR A 91 14.52 9.23 -5.02
CA THR A 91 13.59 10.27 -5.48
C THR A 91 13.30 11.23 -4.33
N ARG A 92 13.42 12.54 -4.59
CA ARG A 92 13.10 13.59 -3.63
C ARG A 92 11.83 14.29 -4.05
N VAL A 93 10.88 14.45 -3.13
CA VAL A 93 9.67 15.22 -3.36
C VAL A 93 9.40 16.20 -2.23
N ALA A 94 8.76 17.30 -2.58
CA ALA A 94 8.23 18.27 -1.65
C ALA A 94 6.77 18.52 -2.01
N VAL A 95 5.89 18.55 -1.02
CA VAL A 95 4.47 18.87 -1.18
C VAL A 95 4.07 20.02 -0.28
N GLY A 96 3.28 20.94 -0.80
CA GLY A 96 2.75 22.08 -0.05
C GLY A 96 1.32 21.88 0.44
N ALA A 97 0.83 22.85 1.22
CA ALA A 97 -0.54 22.84 1.74
C ALA A 97 -1.62 22.72 0.65
N GLY A 98 -1.43 23.34 -0.52
CA GLY A 98 -2.38 23.26 -1.64
C GLY A 98 -2.49 21.87 -2.28
N GLU A 99 -1.38 21.12 -2.35
CA GLU A 99 -1.38 19.74 -2.85
C GLU A 99 -2.05 18.78 -1.86
N LEU A 100 -1.82 19.00 -0.55
CA LEU A 100 -2.52 18.26 0.50
C LEU A 100 -4.02 18.53 0.49
N ASP A 101 -4.44 19.79 0.31
CA ASP A 101 -5.84 20.17 0.20
C ASP A 101 -6.52 19.57 -1.04
N THR A 102 -5.81 19.53 -2.18
CA THR A 102 -6.27 18.86 -3.40
C THR A 102 -6.54 17.38 -3.14
N VAL A 103 -5.60 16.66 -2.51
CA VAL A 103 -5.78 15.25 -2.14
C VAL A 103 -6.93 15.06 -1.16
N ARG A 104 -7.06 15.92 -0.13
CA ARG A 104 -8.15 15.85 0.84
C ARG A 104 -9.53 15.95 0.18
N LYS A 105 -9.66 16.76 -0.88
CA LYS A 105 -10.91 16.96 -1.62
C LYS A 105 -11.22 15.83 -2.60
N MET A 106 -10.18 15.19 -3.15
CA MET A 106 -10.34 14.28 -4.30
C MET A 106 -10.12 12.81 -3.99
N ALA A 107 -9.15 12.45 -3.12
CA ALA A 107 -8.64 11.10 -3.01
C ALA A 107 -9.52 10.13 -2.20
N GLY A 108 -10.79 10.44 -1.95
CA GLY A 108 -11.72 9.50 -1.30
C GLY A 108 -11.32 8.97 0.08
N ILE A 109 -10.43 9.63 0.84
CA ILE A 109 -9.99 9.19 2.17
C ILE A 109 -10.89 9.80 3.25
N LYS A 110 -11.72 8.99 3.91
CA LYS A 110 -12.62 9.42 4.99
C LYS A 110 -12.22 8.85 6.35
N ALA A 111 -12.33 9.68 7.40
CA ALA A 111 -12.24 9.23 8.79
C ALA A 111 -13.44 8.33 9.14
N LEU A 112 -13.24 7.32 9.98
CA LEU A 112 -14.35 6.51 10.53
C LEU A 112 -15.00 7.09 11.79
N LYS A 113 -14.24 7.81 12.62
CA LYS A 113 -14.68 8.25 13.97
C LYS A 113 -15.04 9.74 14.07
N GLY A 114 -15.29 10.41 12.94
CA GLY A 114 -15.63 11.85 12.91
C GLY A 114 -14.51 12.81 13.36
N GLN A 115 -13.38 12.29 13.85
CA GLN A 115 -12.17 13.03 14.20
C GLN A 115 -11.01 12.59 13.32
N THR A 116 -10.15 13.54 12.97
CA THR A 116 -8.94 13.28 12.20
C THR A 116 -7.85 12.72 13.11
N SER A 117 -7.54 11.44 12.96
CA SER A 117 -6.44 10.80 13.69
C SER A 117 -5.09 11.01 13.00
N THR A 118 -3.99 10.80 13.73
CA THR A 118 -2.64 10.84 13.18
C THR A 118 -2.49 9.88 12.00
N PHE A 119 -3.08 8.67 12.07
CA PHE A 119 -3.06 7.72 10.95
C PHE A 119 -3.76 8.25 9.71
N GLN A 120 -4.89 8.96 9.86
CA GLN A 120 -5.54 9.60 8.70
C GLN A 120 -4.67 10.73 8.12
N GLN A 121 -4.02 11.55 8.96
CA GLN A 121 -3.14 12.63 8.50
C GLN A 121 -1.91 12.09 7.77
N ASP A 122 -1.30 11.04 8.31
CA ASP A 122 -0.18 10.35 7.69
C ASP A 122 -0.61 9.68 6.39
N ALA A 123 -1.78 9.05 6.36
CA ALA A 123 -2.33 8.49 5.12
C ALA A 123 -2.55 9.56 4.03
N LEU A 124 -3.16 10.69 4.38
CA LEU A 124 -3.32 11.82 3.45
C LEU A 124 -1.95 12.32 2.97
N THR A 125 -1.00 12.48 3.87
CA THR A 125 0.36 12.93 3.54
C THR A 125 1.06 11.96 2.60
N MET A 126 1.05 10.66 2.92
CA MET A 126 1.66 9.61 2.08
C MET A 126 0.99 9.56 0.71
N TYR A 127 -0.33 9.66 0.64
CA TYR A 127 -1.05 9.74 -0.63
C TYR A 127 -0.61 10.95 -1.46
N THR A 128 -0.51 12.13 -0.86
CA THR A 128 0.01 13.35 -1.52
C THR A 128 1.44 13.16 -2.03
N LEU A 129 2.32 12.56 -1.23
CA LEU A 129 3.70 12.28 -1.64
C LEU A 129 3.77 11.29 -2.80
N ILE A 130 2.93 10.25 -2.81
CA ILE A 130 2.82 9.29 -3.92
C ILE A 130 2.35 10.03 -5.18
N CYS A 131 1.29 10.83 -5.11
CA CYS A 131 0.80 11.62 -6.25
C CYS A 131 1.90 12.54 -6.81
N LYS A 132 2.65 13.20 -5.93
CA LYS A 132 3.75 14.08 -6.32
C LYS A 132 4.86 13.30 -7.02
N ARG A 133 5.26 12.15 -6.45
CA ARG A 133 6.26 11.26 -7.05
C ARG A 133 5.81 10.76 -8.42
N MET A 134 4.56 10.32 -8.55
CA MET A 134 4.00 9.88 -9.84
C MET A 134 4.01 10.98 -10.88
N TRP A 135 3.71 12.23 -10.49
CA TRP A 135 3.78 13.36 -11.41
C TRP A 135 5.22 13.69 -11.84
N VAL A 136 6.16 13.69 -10.89
CA VAL A 136 7.59 13.93 -11.19
C VAL A 136 8.16 12.83 -12.09
N LEU A 137 7.85 11.57 -11.81
CA LEU A 137 8.32 10.38 -12.54
C LEU A 137 7.33 9.88 -13.61
N HIS A 138 6.48 10.75 -14.14
CA HIS A 138 5.34 10.37 -14.98
C HIS A 138 5.68 9.40 -16.12
N LYS A 139 6.88 9.48 -16.71
CA LYS A 139 7.37 8.55 -17.74
C LYS A 139 7.51 7.11 -17.22
N ASP A 140 8.14 6.93 -16.06
CA ASP A 140 8.36 5.60 -15.46
C ASP A 140 7.05 4.90 -15.08
N PHE A 141 6.02 5.67 -14.76
CA PHE A 141 4.69 5.17 -14.40
C PHE A 141 3.76 4.93 -15.60
N THR A 142 4.00 5.61 -16.74
CA THR A 142 3.19 5.40 -17.95
C THR A 142 3.67 4.18 -18.72
N ASP A 143 4.98 4.01 -18.90
CA ASP A 143 5.54 2.93 -19.72
C ASP A 143 5.32 1.53 -19.12
N ARG A 144 5.27 1.42 -17.78
CA ARG A 144 5.22 0.13 -17.07
C ARG A 144 3.82 -0.46 -16.86
N ASN A 145 2.78 0.37 -16.99
CA ASN A 145 1.39 -0.05 -16.73
C ASN A 145 0.58 -0.29 -18.01
N ASN A 146 1.23 -0.36 -19.18
CA ASN A 146 0.57 -0.25 -20.49
C ASN A 146 -0.35 0.98 -20.58
N ALA A 147 -0.12 1.99 -19.72
CA ALA A 147 -0.84 3.22 -19.77
C ALA A 147 -0.32 3.99 -20.97
N LYS A 148 -1.21 4.32 -21.91
CA LYS A 148 -0.83 5.13 -23.07
C LYS A 148 -0.06 6.35 -22.57
N GLY A 149 1.15 6.56 -23.06
CA GLY A 149 2.02 7.66 -22.63
C GLY A 149 1.25 8.98 -22.51
N GLY A 150 1.46 9.71 -21.40
CA GLY A 150 0.82 11.01 -21.16
C GLY A 150 -0.42 11.03 -20.28
N CYS A 151 -0.71 9.98 -19.48
CA CYS A 151 -1.85 10.00 -18.55
C CYS A 151 -1.62 10.85 -17.28
N VAL A 152 -0.38 11.01 -16.83
CA VAL A 152 -0.04 11.88 -15.69
C VAL A 152 0.59 13.18 -16.20
N LYS A 153 -0.24 14.19 -16.49
CA LYS A 153 0.20 15.51 -16.98
C LYS A 153 0.31 16.56 -15.87
N SER A 154 -0.37 16.33 -14.76
CA SER A 154 -0.45 17.25 -13.63
C SER A 154 -0.58 16.47 -12.32
N PHE A 155 -0.33 17.14 -11.19
CA PHE A 155 -0.59 16.59 -9.87
C PHE A 155 -2.04 16.09 -9.73
N THR A 156 -3.01 16.89 -10.16
CA THR A 156 -4.44 16.53 -10.14
C THR A 156 -4.73 15.26 -10.93
N ASN A 157 -4.07 15.05 -12.08
CA ASN A 157 -4.21 13.80 -12.83
C ASN A 157 -3.64 12.60 -12.06
N ALA A 158 -2.53 12.78 -11.33
CA ALA A 158 -2.00 11.72 -10.46
C ALA A 158 -2.99 11.36 -9.34
N VAL A 159 -3.66 12.37 -8.74
CA VAL A 159 -4.68 12.13 -7.72
C VAL A 159 -5.86 11.34 -8.29
N SER A 160 -6.42 11.80 -9.42
CA SER A 160 -7.52 11.11 -10.10
C SER A 160 -7.16 9.70 -10.53
N LEU A 161 -5.91 9.49 -10.98
CA LEU A 161 -5.40 8.18 -11.36
C LEU A 161 -5.44 7.21 -10.19
N LEU A 162 -4.80 7.58 -9.07
CA LEU A 162 -4.79 6.71 -7.90
C LEU A 162 -6.17 6.54 -7.30
N ASP A 163 -7.04 7.55 -7.38
CA ASP A 163 -8.40 7.47 -6.86
C ASP A 163 -9.24 6.45 -7.65
N SER A 164 -8.99 6.38 -8.94
CA SER A 164 -9.66 5.47 -9.87
C SER A 164 -9.05 4.06 -9.92
N GLY A 165 -8.01 3.79 -9.11
CA GLY A 165 -7.37 2.48 -9.00
C GLY A 165 -5.94 2.43 -9.55
N TYR A 166 -5.16 1.50 -9.01
CA TYR A 166 -3.79 1.22 -9.42
C TYR A 166 -3.54 -0.29 -9.43
N PRO A 167 -2.73 -0.84 -10.36
CA PRO A 167 -2.42 -2.27 -10.39
C PRO A 167 -1.83 -2.76 -9.06
N THR A 168 -2.54 -3.63 -8.34
CA THR A 168 -2.13 -4.02 -6.98
C THR A 168 -0.81 -4.76 -6.95
N ARG A 169 -0.51 -5.52 -8.01
CA ARG A 169 0.75 -6.26 -8.16
C ARG A 169 1.97 -5.34 -8.11
N ASP A 170 1.83 -4.07 -8.51
CA ASP A 170 2.92 -3.10 -8.60
C ASP A 170 2.83 -1.99 -7.56
N ALA A 171 1.86 -2.04 -6.63
CA ALA A 171 1.58 -0.93 -5.73
C ALA A 171 2.75 -0.61 -4.80
N TYR A 172 3.51 -1.61 -4.35
CA TYR A 172 4.71 -1.41 -3.52
C TYR A 172 5.71 -0.40 -4.12
N ARG A 173 5.73 -0.27 -5.45
CA ARG A 173 6.59 0.69 -6.16
C ARG A 173 6.17 2.13 -5.97
N LEU A 174 4.90 2.42 -5.65
CA LEU A 174 4.42 3.78 -5.38
C LEU A 174 5.19 4.42 -4.21
N LEU A 175 5.55 3.61 -3.21
CA LEU A 175 6.39 3.99 -2.07
C LEU A 175 7.88 3.66 -2.24
N ALA A 176 8.30 3.22 -3.43
CA ALA A 176 9.67 2.76 -3.68
C ALA A 176 10.17 1.67 -2.70
N LEU A 177 9.27 0.77 -2.30
CA LEU A 177 9.58 -0.35 -1.40
C LEU A 177 9.84 -1.64 -2.21
N HIS A 178 10.21 -2.72 -1.54
CA HIS A 178 10.22 -4.07 -2.07
C HIS A 178 8.98 -4.84 -1.63
N ALA A 179 8.61 -5.86 -2.42
CA ALA A 179 7.54 -6.80 -2.09
C ALA A 179 8.14 -8.19 -1.83
N VAL A 180 7.88 -8.73 -0.64
CA VAL A 180 8.14 -10.13 -0.30
C VAL A 180 6.86 -10.91 -0.54
N TRP A 181 6.83 -11.65 -1.65
CA TRP A 181 5.65 -12.37 -2.10
C TRP A 181 5.33 -13.55 -1.19
N ILE A 182 4.07 -13.63 -0.75
CA ILE A 182 3.54 -14.74 0.04
C ILE A 182 2.92 -15.73 -0.94
N THR A 183 3.53 -16.91 -1.10
CA THR A 183 3.03 -17.98 -1.97
C THR A 183 2.18 -18.99 -1.21
N ASP A 184 2.46 -19.19 0.09
CA ASP A 184 1.62 -19.95 1.01
C ASP A 184 0.72 -18.99 1.80
N TYR A 185 -0.54 -18.88 1.38
CA TYR A 185 -1.52 -18.00 2.01
C TYR A 185 -1.93 -18.42 3.42
N SER A 186 -1.55 -19.61 3.90
CA SER A 186 -1.76 -19.98 5.31
C SER A 186 -0.98 -19.09 6.27
N LEU A 187 0.17 -18.57 5.83
CA LEU A 187 1.00 -17.65 6.60
C LEU A 187 0.28 -16.34 6.93
N LEU A 188 -0.73 -15.94 6.14
CA LEU A 188 -1.50 -14.72 6.39
C LEU A 188 -2.18 -14.70 7.76
N ALA A 189 -2.46 -15.88 8.35
CA ALA A 189 -3.00 -15.98 9.71
C ALA A 189 -2.04 -15.40 10.77
N THR A 190 -0.74 -15.42 10.50
CA THR A 190 0.32 -14.95 11.40
C THR A 190 1.09 -13.75 10.86
N THR A 191 0.90 -13.40 9.58
CA THR A 191 1.59 -12.27 8.96
C THR A 191 1.17 -10.95 9.60
N PRO A 192 2.10 -10.15 10.14
CA PRO A 192 1.77 -8.90 10.82
C PRO A 192 1.15 -7.86 9.87
N ALA A 193 1.72 -7.66 8.69
CA ALA A 193 1.20 -6.72 7.70
C ALA A 193 1.40 -7.25 6.28
N ALA A 194 0.33 -7.28 5.50
CA ALA A 194 0.35 -7.68 4.10
C ALA A 194 -0.65 -6.87 3.27
N VAL A 195 -0.38 -6.79 1.97
CA VAL A 195 -1.38 -6.44 0.96
C VAL A 195 -1.87 -7.74 0.34
N ILE A 196 -3.20 -7.93 0.28
CA ILE A 196 -3.85 -9.06 -0.39
C ILE A 196 -4.75 -8.54 -1.52
N TYR A 197 -4.97 -9.34 -2.56
CA TYR A 197 -5.86 -8.93 -3.65
C TYR A 197 -6.57 -10.08 -4.38
N CYS A 198 -7.74 -9.74 -4.95
CA CYS A 198 -8.49 -10.56 -5.91
C CYS A 198 -8.94 -9.70 -7.10
N GLY A 199 -8.56 -10.07 -8.32
CA GLY A 199 -8.89 -9.30 -9.52
C GLY A 199 -8.61 -7.80 -9.31
N PRO A 200 -9.63 -6.92 -9.37
CA PRO A 200 -9.46 -5.47 -9.23
C PRO A 200 -9.44 -4.96 -7.78
N HIS A 201 -9.57 -5.82 -6.77
CA HIS A 201 -9.69 -5.39 -5.37
C HIS A 201 -8.44 -5.72 -4.55
N ALA A 202 -7.96 -4.73 -3.80
CA ALA A 202 -6.90 -4.86 -2.82
C ALA A 202 -7.39 -4.56 -1.41
N ALA A 203 -6.83 -5.25 -0.43
CA ALA A 203 -7.08 -5.00 0.99
C ALA A 203 -5.78 -5.07 1.79
N PHE A 204 -5.72 -4.31 2.88
CA PHE A 204 -4.71 -4.50 3.91
C PHE A 204 -5.11 -5.70 4.76
N CYS A 205 -4.16 -6.57 5.07
CA CYS A 205 -4.33 -7.74 5.91
C CYS A 205 -3.33 -7.72 7.07
N THR A 206 -3.79 -8.04 8.28
CA THR A 206 -3.00 -8.27 9.49
C THR A 206 -3.54 -9.48 10.22
N MET A 207 -2.69 -10.47 10.50
CA MET A 207 -2.98 -11.63 11.35
C MET A 207 -4.32 -12.31 11.05
N GLY A 208 -4.56 -12.64 9.78
CA GLY A 208 -5.79 -13.32 9.32
C GLY A 208 -7.03 -12.41 9.23
N GLN A 209 -6.88 -11.12 9.49
CA GLN A 209 -7.93 -10.12 9.34
C GLN A 209 -7.62 -9.22 8.15
N GLN A 210 -8.63 -8.89 7.36
CA GLN A 210 -8.54 -7.91 6.30
C GLN A 210 -9.35 -6.67 6.65
N ASP A 211 -8.88 -5.51 6.23
CA ASP A 211 -9.65 -4.27 6.21
C ASP A 211 -10.28 -4.06 4.83
N ARG A 212 -11.61 -3.97 4.82
CA ARG A 212 -12.37 -3.68 3.62
C ARG A 212 -13.30 -2.49 3.88
N PHE A 213 -12.96 -1.37 3.24
CA PHE A 213 -13.70 -0.11 3.36
C PHE A 213 -13.87 0.36 4.84
N GLY A 214 -12.88 0.09 5.70
CA GLY A 214 -12.93 0.45 7.13
C GLY A 214 -13.66 -0.57 8.00
N THR A 215 -14.06 -1.71 7.44
CA THR A 215 -14.70 -2.80 8.17
C THR A 215 -13.80 -4.02 8.16
N THR A 216 -13.61 -4.62 9.33
CA THR A 216 -12.78 -5.81 9.51
C THR A 216 -13.53 -7.08 9.12
N PHE A 217 -12.87 -7.96 8.37
CA PHE A 217 -13.35 -9.29 8.04
C PHE A 217 -12.22 -10.30 8.26
N ASN A 218 -12.56 -11.54 8.59
CA ASN A 218 -11.55 -12.61 8.59
C ASN A 218 -11.32 -13.10 7.15
N ILE A 219 -10.09 -13.52 6.85
CA ILE A 219 -9.82 -14.36 5.68
C ILE A 219 -10.13 -15.81 6.03
N HIS A 220 -10.55 -16.60 5.05
CA HIS A 220 -11.00 -17.96 5.27
C HIS A 220 -10.34 -18.91 4.29
N GLN A 221 -9.87 -20.06 4.77
CA GLN A 221 -9.61 -21.20 3.91
C GLN A 221 -10.94 -21.89 3.62
N VAL A 222 -11.22 -22.13 2.34
CA VAL A 222 -12.42 -22.80 1.86
C VAL A 222 -12.00 -23.98 1.00
N GLU A 223 -12.52 -25.16 1.30
CA GLU A 223 -12.36 -26.33 0.44
C GLU A 223 -13.40 -26.31 -0.68
N THR A 224 -12.95 -26.51 -1.91
CA THR A 224 -13.77 -26.52 -3.13
C THR A 224 -13.42 -27.73 -3.99
N MET A 225 -14.39 -28.28 -4.72
CA MET A 225 -14.13 -29.38 -5.65
C MET A 225 -13.73 -28.86 -7.02
N LYS A 226 -12.56 -29.26 -7.54
CA LYS A 226 -12.11 -28.97 -8.91
C LYS A 226 -11.80 -30.28 -9.64
N ALA A 227 -12.52 -30.56 -10.73
CA ALA A 227 -12.39 -31.80 -11.49
C ALA A 227 -12.47 -33.07 -10.60
N GLY A 228 -13.41 -33.08 -9.65
CA GLY A 228 -13.62 -34.22 -8.74
C GLY A 228 -12.60 -34.36 -7.61
N LYS A 229 -11.64 -33.43 -7.45
CA LYS A 229 -10.65 -33.44 -6.37
C LYS A 229 -10.86 -32.26 -5.40
N PRO A 230 -10.72 -32.46 -4.07
CA PRO A 230 -10.70 -31.37 -3.11
C PRO A 230 -9.53 -30.41 -3.39
N THR A 231 -9.82 -29.12 -3.36
CA THR A 231 -8.84 -28.04 -3.51
C THR A 231 -9.13 -26.93 -2.50
N ALA A 232 -8.16 -26.62 -1.66
CA ALA A 232 -8.28 -25.51 -0.72
C ALA A 232 -7.95 -24.17 -1.40
N ARG A 233 -8.73 -23.14 -1.09
CA ARG A 233 -8.50 -21.76 -1.53
C ARG A 233 -8.63 -20.82 -0.35
N TRP A 234 -7.74 -19.85 -0.26
CA TRP A 234 -7.87 -18.74 0.68
C TRP A 234 -8.71 -17.65 0.06
N MET A 235 -9.70 -17.18 0.82
CA MET A 235 -10.75 -16.30 0.35
C MET A 235 -10.81 -15.04 1.20
N MET A 236 -10.98 -13.90 0.53
CA MET A 236 -11.32 -12.63 1.20
C MET A 236 -12.74 -12.70 1.78
N GLY A 237 -12.95 -12.06 2.94
CA GLY A 237 -14.24 -11.99 3.62
C GLY A 237 -15.15 -10.84 3.13
N ARG A 238 -16.46 -10.97 3.36
CA ARG A 238 -17.42 -9.87 3.16
C ARG A 238 -18.59 -9.92 4.13
N ALA A 239 -19.30 -8.79 4.24
CA ALA A 239 -20.56 -8.71 4.96
C ALA A 239 -21.70 -9.33 4.13
N LYS A 240 -22.59 -10.06 4.81
CA LYS A 240 -23.93 -10.42 4.35
C LYS A 240 -24.92 -9.92 5.40
N LYS A 241 -26.17 -9.65 4.97
CA LYS A 241 -27.27 -9.16 5.80
C LYS A 241 -27.45 -9.94 7.14
N ASN A 242 -26.98 -11.21 7.19
CA ASN A 242 -27.02 -12.10 8.36
C ASN A 242 -25.67 -12.82 8.67
N GLY A 243 -24.50 -12.24 8.40
CA GLY A 243 -23.20 -12.84 8.79
C GLY A 243 -22.02 -12.63 7.82
N LEU A 244 -20.89 -13.28 8.08
CA LEU A 244 -19.66 -13.23 7.27
C LEU A 244 -19.65 -14.38 6.24
N ILE A 245 -19.33 -14.10 4.98
CA ILE A 245 -19.12 -15.15 3.95
C ILE A 245 -17.83 -14.93 3.14
N PRO A 246 -17.16 -15.99 2.69
CA PRO A 246 -16.09 -15.92 1.68
C PRO A 246 -16.63 -15.26 0.39
N GLU A 247 -15.87 -14.33 -0.20
CA GLU A 247 -16.27 -13.63 -1.42
C GLU A 247 -15.49 -14.06 -2.65
N SER A 248 -14.16 -13.93 -2.61
CA SER A 248 -13.31 -14.10 -3.77
C SER A 248 -11.96 -14.72 -3.39
N PRO A 249 -11.39 -15.58 -4.24
CA PRO A 249 -10.10 -16.18 -3.96
C PRO A 249 -9.00 -15.12 -3.98
N ILE A 250 -8.12 -15.17 -3.00
CA ILE A 250 -6.88 -14.40 -3.00
C ILE A 250 -6.04 -14.92 -4.16
N ILE A 251 -5.64 -14.02 -5.07
CA ILE A 251 -4.80 -14.37 -6.23
C ILE A 251 -3.37 -13.85 -6.08
N GLY A 252 -3.11 -13.01 -5.07
CA GLY A 252 -1.77 -12.62 -4.68
C GLY A 252 -1.75 -11.94 -3.32
N ALA A 253 -0.60 -12.04 -2.67
CA ALA A 253 -0.32 -11.41 -1.39
C ALA A 253 1.18 -11.09 -1.27
N TYR A 254 1.51 -10.00 -0.60
CA TYR A 254 2.91 -9.65 -0.30
C TYR A 254 3.03 -8.82 0.98
N GLN A 255 4.17 -8.96 1.65
CA GLN A 255 4.64 -8.02 2.67
C GLN A 255 5.51 -6.94 2.04
N LEU A 256 5.58 -5.79 2.69
CA LEU A 256 6.49 -4.72 2.30
C LEU A 256 7.83 -4.93 2.96
N ALA A 257 8.90 -4.59 2.26
CA ALA A 257 10.25 -4.56 2.80
C ALA A 257 10.98 -3.30 2.32
N LEU A 258 11.98 -2.88 3.10
CA LEU A 258 12.91 -1.85 2.64
C LEU A 258 13.84 -2.45 1.57
N PRO A 259 14.24 -1.67 0.55
CA PRO A 259 15.33 -2.06 -0.33
C PRO A 259 16.64 -2.22 0.45
N ASP A 260 17.48 -3.16 0.01
CA ASP A 260 18.79 -3.44 0.62
C ASP A 260 19.72 -2.21 0.55
#